data_AF-A0A0F3IP64-F1
#
_entry.id   AF-A0A0F3IP64-F1
#
_cell.length_a   1.000
_cell.length_b   1.000
_cell.length_c   1.000
_cell.angle_alpha   90.00
_cell.angle_beta   90.00
_cell.angle_gamma   90.00
#
_symmetry.space_group_name_H-M   'P 1'
#
loop_
_entity.id
_entity.type
_entity.pdbx_description
1 polymer ?
#
loop_
_entity_poly.entity_id
_entity_poly.type
_entity_poly.pdbx_seq_one_letter_code
_entity_poly.pdbx_strand_id
1 'polypeptide(L)'
;MATIEATLDAPVFYPAVQALLAKAANGTAADHGGLKAFWTLDRDALLTATLFDLPLIAPEVELTCCGNPVKGGASRAARSALIKGLKGEAPFDGSQYPRLPWGGIALTAAEIATVASWVDDGCPGESRASLSTELDAGEAMPRVELVGLAGPVFGLLTGDPNAYRYERGEPVQRMNLDCMTDWQIDRLRLAFRGLYELNKWPEDARNYNNLALIHQNHCQHGWERFLPWHRVYLYEFEKALQAICPDVTMPYWDFTMAAYHPEQPETGQRIPQSFMCFLTEAALPELVKAGLPADQAKALQPLVGQTFYSQDTFFAAVKAATGVDYATNPLRRAFLDVLLEANSLWYPLRYPGEYNGQTINQAIHYHYPTA
;
A
#
# COMPACT_ATOMS: atom_id res chain seq x y z
N MET A 1 -12.14 -19.18 -24.60
CA MET A 1 -10.70 -19.33 -24.31
C MET A 1 -10.58 -20.28 -23.14
N ALA A 2 -9.93 -21.43 -23.33
CA ALA A 2 -9.72 -22.39 -22.24
C ALA A 2 -8.74 -21.80 -21.24
N THR A 3 -9.17 -21.64 -19.99
CA THR A 3 -8.31 -21.31 -18.86
C THR A 3 -7.38 -22.49 -18.63
N ILE A 4 -6.09 -22.28 -18.89
CA ILE A 4 -5.03 -23.18 -18.44
C ILE A 4 -4.83 -22.83 -16.96
N GLU A 5 -5.48 -23.59 -16.07
CA GLU A 5 -5.08 -23.62 -14.66
C GLU A 5 -3.69 -24.25 -14.60
N ALA A 6 -2.67 -23.43 -14.41
CA ALA A 6 -1.37 -23.91 -13.99
C ALA A 6 -1.50 -24.35 -12.53
N THR A 7 -1.72 -25.63 -12.29
CA THR A 7 -1.52 -26.25 -10.98
C THR A 7 -0.06 -26.04 -10.59
N LEU A 8 0.20 -25.15 -9.64
CA LEU A 8 1.49 -25.08 -8.97
C LEU A 8 1.65 -26.37 -8.17
N ASP A 9 2.71 -27.15 -8.45
CA ASP A 9 3.02 -28.35 -7.70
C ASP A 9 3.20 -28.02 -6.21
N ALA A 10 2.74 -28.92 -5.34
CA ALA A 10 2.87 -28.73 -3.90
C ALA A 10 4.35 -28.61 -3.49
N PRO A 11 4.69 -27.72 -2.53
CA PRO A 11 6.08 -27.53 -2.11
C PRO A 11 6.65 -28.81 -1.49
N VAL A 12 7.86 -29.18 -1.93
CA VAL A 12 8.62 -30.31 -1.36
C VAL A 12 9.26 -29.83 -0.06
N PHE A 13 9.10 -30.57 1.03
CA PHE A 13 9.69 -30.25 2.34
C PHE A 13 10.81 -31.24 2.71
N TYR A 14 11.68 -30.85 3.66
CA TYR A 14 12.87 -31.63 4.02
C TYR A 14 12.60 -33.10 4.40
N PRO A 15 11.53 -33.47 5.13
CA PRO A 15 11.24 -34.87 5.42
C PRO A 15 11.03 -35.74 4.18
N ALA A 16 10.46 -35.18 3.11
CA ALA A 16 10.29 -35.90 1.84
C ALA A 16 11.64 -36.15 1.16
N VAL A 17 12.56 -35.19 1.24
CA VAL A 17 13.94 -35.33 0.75
C VAL A 17 14.71 -36.37 1.55
N GLN A 18 14.62 -36.35 2.88
CA GLN A 18 15.24 -37.37 3.73
C GLN A 18 14.74 -38.78 3.39
N ALA A 19 13.43 -38.94 3.13
CA ALA A 19 12.86 -40.22 2.72
C ALA A 19 13.44 -40.71 1.37
N LEU A 20 13.61 -39.82 0.39
CA LEU A 20 14.24 -40.14 -0.89
C LEU A 20 15.72 -40.52 -0.72
N LEU A 21 16.47 -39.79 0.11
CA LEU A 21 17.88 -40.10 0.38
C LEU A 21 18.03 -41.42 1.16
N ALA A 22 17.15 -41.70 2.12
CA ALA A 22 17.11 -42.97 2.84
C ALA A 22 16.75 -44.14 1.92
N LYS A 23 15.81 -43.93 0.99
CA LYS A 23 15.50 -44.88 -0.08
C LYS A 23 16.74 -45.15 -0.94
N ALA A 24 17.45 -44.10 -1.35
CA ALA A 24 18.69 -44.24 -2.12
C ALA A 24 19.77 -44.99 -1.34
N ALA A 25 19.87 -44.77 -0.02
CA ALA A 25 20.86 -45.42 0.83
C ALA A 25 20.67 -46.93 0.93
N ASN A 26 19.41 -47.42 0.87
CA ASN A 26 19.07 -48.83 0.92
C ASN A 26 19.80 -49.61 2.04
N GLY A 27 19.92 -49.00 3.22
CA GLY A 27 20.56 -49.60 4.40
C GLY A 27 22.09 -49.66 4.36
N THR A 28 22.76 -48.95 3.44
CA THR A 28 24.22 -48.87 3.41
C THR A 28 24.81 -48.30 4.70
N ALA A 29 25.95 -48.85 5.13
CA ALA A 29 26.72 -48.41 6.29
C ALA A 29 28.04 -47.70 5.88
N ALA A 30 28.14 -47.23 4.63
CA ALA A 30 29.32 -46.53 4.15
C ALA A 30 29.58 -45.21 4.92
N ASP A 31 30.86 -44.85 5.04
CA ASP A 31 31.29 -43.70 5.85
C ASP A 31 31.12 -42.35 5.14
N HIS A 32 30.96 -42.31 3.81
CA HIS A 32 30.72 -41.08 3.03
C HIS A 32 31.68 -39.93 3.39
N GLY A 33 32.98 -40.23 3.56
CA GLY A 33 33.99 -39.24 3.92
C GLY A 33 33.78 -38.64 5.32
N GLY A 34 33.33 -39.45 6.28
CA GLY A 34 33.02 -39.05 7.65
C GLY A 34 31.57 -38.61 7.90
N LEU A 35 30.77 -38.40 6.85
CA LEU A 35 29.36 -37.99 6.99
C LEU A 35 28.42 -39.14 7.39
N LYS A 36 28.86 -40.40 7.25
CA LYS A 36 28.11 -41.61 7.58
C LYS A 36 26.71 -41.60 6.93
N ALA A 37 25.65 -41.75 7.72
CA ALA A 37 24.28 -41.73 7.26
C ALA A 37 23.79 -40.28 7.05
N PHE A 38 24.34 -39.57 6.08
CA PHE A 38 24.04 -38.14 5.89
C PHE A 38 22.56 -37.84 5.62
N TRP A 39 21.76 -38.82 5.20
CA TRP A 39 20.32 -38.72 5.04
C TRP A 39 19.54 -38.64 6.36
N THR A 40 20.19 -38.89 7.51
CA THR A 40 19.60 -38.71 8.85
C THR A 40 20.01 -37.39 9.50
N LEU A 41 20.82 -36.56 8.82
CA LEU A 41 21.19 -35.25 9.33
C LEU A 41 19.95 -34.36 9.44
N ASP A 42 19.94 -33.47 10.42
CA ASP A 42 19.01 -32.34 10.38
C ASP A 42 19.31 -31.44 9.17
N ARG A 43 18.37 -30.55 8.86
CA ARG A 43 18.44 -29.70 7.67
C ARG A 43 19.70 -28.83 7.68
N ASP A 44 19.99 -28.19 8.80
CA ASP A 44 21.06 -27.20 8.88
C ASP A 44 22.44 -27.88 8.83
N ALA A 45 22.56 -29.08 9.40
CA ALA A 45 23.71 -29.96 9.25
C ALA A 45 23.89 -30.43 7.79
N LEU A 46 22.80 -30.76 7.08
CA LEU A 46 22.90 -31.14 5.65
C LEU A 46 23.32 -29.95 4.77
N LEU A 47 22.80 -28.74 5.06
CA LEU A 47 23.14 -27.52 4.30
C LEU A 47 24.61 -27.12 4.44
N THR A 48 25.24 -27.45 5.57
CA THR A 48 26.64 -27.15 5.87
C THR A 48 27.59 -28.32 5.64
N ALA A 49 27.06 -29.52 5.39
CA ALA A 49 27.85 -30.72 5.16
C ALA A 49 28.68 -30.63 3.88
N THR A 50 29.96 -31.00 4.00
CA THR A 50 30.87 -31.17 2.87
C THR A 50 31.31 -32.64 2.80
N LEU A 51 31.32 -33.20 1.60
CA LEU A 51 31.95 -34.47 1.32
C LEU A 51 33.36 -34.18 0.82
N PHE A 52 34.35 -34.30 1.72
CA PHE A 52 35.67 -33.70 1.53
C PHE A 52 35.54 -32.18 1.35
N ASP A 53 36.01 -31.63 0.22
CA ASP A 53 35.91 -30.20 -0.12
C ASP A 53 34.66 -29.86 -0.97
N LEU A 54 33.78 -30.84 -1.20
CA LEU A 54 32.59 -30.66 -2.03
C LEU A 54 31.35 -30.41 -1.16
N PRO A 55 30.72 -29.22 -1.22
CA PRO A 55 29.51 -28.96 -0.46
C PRO A 55 28.36 -29.83 -0.98
N LEU A 56 27.70 -30.57 -0.07
CA LEU A 56 26.54 -31.38 -0.43
C LEU A 56 25.45 -30.50 -1.05
N ILE A 57 25.19 -29.35 -0.43
CA ILE A 57 24.32 -28.29 -0.96
C ILE A 57 25.17 -27.06 -1.26
N ALA A 58 25.16 -26.60 -2.51
CA ALA A 58 25.93 -25.43 -2.90
C ALA A 58 25.46 -24.17 -2.16
N PRO A 59 26.37 -23.23 -1.83
CA PRO A 59 26.00 -21.97 -1.21
C PRO A 59 25.10 -21.14 -2.15
N GLU A 60 24.29 -20.28 -1.54
CA GLU A 60 23.52 -19.26 -2.26
C GLU A 60 24.48 -18.28 -2.93
N VAL A 61 24.19 -17.94 -4.19
CA VAL A 61 24.93 -16.90 -4.91
C VAL A 61 24.16 -15.61 -4.74
N GLU A 62 24.86 -14.49 -4.58
CA GLU A 62 24.23 -13.16 -4.56
C GLU A 62 23.34 -12.98 -5.80
N LEU A 63 22.05 -12.80 -5.55
CA LEU A 63 21.08 -12.45 -6.58
C LEU A 63 21.34 -11.01 -7.02
N THR A 64 21.21 -10.74 -8.32
CA THR A 64 21.13 -9.34 -8.77
C THR A 64 19.87 -8.69 -8.19
N CYS A 65 19.83 -7.35 -8.12
CA CYS A 65 18.72 -6.57 -7.54
C CYS A 65 17.33 -6.86 -8.15
N CYS A 66 17.26 -7.63 -9.24
CA CYS A 66 16.03 -8.06 -9.91
C CYS A 66 15.69 -9.55 -9.67
N GLY A 67 16.31 -10.23 -8.70
CA GLY A 67 16.06 -11.65 -8.39
C GLY A 67 16.56 -12.62 -9.47
N ASN A 68 17.28 -12.13 -10.48
CA ASN A 68 17.87 -13.00 -11.50
C ASN A 68 19.21 -13.55 -11.00
N PRO A 69 19.46 -14.87 -11.15
CA PRO A 69 20.82 -15.39 -11.01
C PRO A 69 21.73 -14.68 -12.01
N VAL A 70 22.99 -14.44 -11.62
CA VAL A 70 24.01 -13.89 -12.53
C VAL A 70 24.01 -14.69 -13.83
N LYS A 71 23.78 -14.02 -14.98
CA LYS A 71 23.61 -14.66 -16.29
C LYS A 71 24.72 -15.68 -16.55
N GLY A 72 24.34 -16.94 -16.78
CA GLY A 72 25.25 -18.02 -17.21
C GLY A 72 25.68 -19.01 -16.11
N GLY A 73 25.24 -18.85 -14.87
CA GLY A 73 25.52 -19.81 -13.79
C GLY A 73 24.59 -21.02 -13.79
N ALA A 74 25.12 -22.22 -13.53
CA ALA A 74 24.31 -23.41 -13.26
C ALA A 74 23.46 -23.24 -11.97
N SER A 75 22.27 -23.86 -11.91
CA SER A 75 21.37 -23.76 -10.75
C SER A 75 22.05 -24.22 -9.44
N ARG A 76 21.47 -23.88 -8.28
CA ARG A 76 22.03 -24.30 -6.99
C ARG A 76 22.08 -25.81 -6.91
N ALA A 77 21.04 -26.49 -7.39
CA ALA A 77 20.99 -27.94 -7.53
C ALA A 77 22.12 -28.46 -8.44
N ALA A 78 22.31 -27.87 -9.63
CA ALA A 78 23.36 -28.30 -10.57
C ALA A 78 24.79 -28.11 -10.03
N ARG A 79 25.01 -27.18 -9.09
CA ARG A 79 26.30 -26.98 -8.40
C ARG A 79 26.49 -27.89 -7.18
N SER A 80 25.40 -28.44 -6.64
CA SER A 80 25.39 -29.22 -5.40
C SER A 80 25.97 -30.63 -5.61
N ALA A 81 26.92 -31.03 -4.75
CA ALA A 81 27.54 -32.35 -4.85
C ALA A 81 26.53 -33.48 -4.62
N LEU A 82 25.50 -33.24 -3.80
CA LEU A 82 24.41 -34.19 -3.59
C LEU A 82 23.71 -34.56 -4.90
N ILE A 83 23.33 -33.56 -5.72
CA ILE A 83 22.59 -33.80 -6.96
C ILE A 83 23.46 -34.49 -8.00
N LYS A 84 24.72 -34.05 -8.16
CA LYS A 84 25.70 -34.72 -9.03
C LYS A 84 25.92 -36.18 -8.58
N GLY A 85 26.01 -36.39 -7.27
CA GLY A 85 26.16 -37.69 -6.66
C GLY A 85 24.98 -38.61 -6.87
N LEU A 86 23.74 -38.13 -6.77
CA LEU A 86 22.54 -38.91 -7.05
C LEU A 86 22.41 -39.28 -8.53
N LYS A 87 22.83 -38.39 -9.44
CA LYS A 87 22.86 -38.64 -10.88
C LYS A 87 24.02 -39.54 -11.33
N GLY A 88 25.08 -39.65 -10.52
CA GLY A 88 26.32 -40.31 -10.93
C GLY A 88 27.11 -39.50 -11.97
N GLU A 89 27.03 -38.17 -11.88
CA GLU A 89 27.83 -37.24 -12.69
C GLU A 89 29.19 -36.97 -12.03
N ALA A 90 30.21 -36.59 -12.80
CA ALA A 90 31.53 -36.26 -12.27
C ALA A 90 31.45 -35.25 -11.08
N PRO A 91 32.15 -35.50 -9.97
CA PRO A 91 33.15 -36.56 -9.74
C PRO A 91 32.61 -37.92 -9.22
N PHE A 92 31.29 -38.15 -9.24
CA PHE A 92 30.59 -39.33 -8.69
C PHE A 92 30.23 -40.40 -9.74
N ASP A 93 30.85 -40.34 -10.92
CA ASP A 93 30.64 -41.26 -12.05
C ASP A 93 31.48 -42.56 -11.93
N GLY A 94 32.18 -42.74 -10.80
CA GLY A 94 33.10 -43.85 -10.57
C GLY A 94 34.56 -43.53 -10.92
N SER A 95 34.86 -42.39 -11.54
CA SER A 95 36.25 -41.97 -11.84
C SER A 95 37.01 -41.54 -10.60
N GLN A 96 36.36 -40.77 -9.72
CA GLN A 96 36.94 -40.29 -8.46
C GLN A 96 36.14 -40.82 -7.26
N TYR A 97 34.81 -40.77 -7.31
CA TYR A 97 33.93 -41.30 -6.28
C TYR A 97 32.83 -42.18 -6.88
N PRO A 98 32.34 -43.20 -6.15
CA PRO A 98 31.11 -43.89 -6.51
C PRO A 98 29.90 -42.97 -6.43
N ARG A 99 28.82 -43.32 -7.14
CA ARG A 99 27.51 -42.66 -7.04
C ARG A 99 27.04 -42.61 -5.58
N LEU A 100 26.42 -41.50 -5.17
CA LEU A 100 25.84 -41.36 -3.84
C LEU A 100 24.41 -41.95 -3.78
N PRO A 101 24.02 -42.48 -2.61
CA PRO A 101 24.86 -42.87 -1.48
C PRO A 101 25.77 -44.07 -1.83
N TRP A 102 26.97 -44.13 -1.28
CA TRP A 102 27.92 -45.23 -1.53
C TRP A 102 27.36 -46.55 -1.01
N GLY A 103 27.32 -47.57 -1.88
CA GLY A 103 26.68 -48.85 -1.57
C GLY A 103 25.15 -48.83 -1.60
N GLY A 104 24.55 -47.70 -1.99
CA GLY A 104 23.11 -47.54 -2.19
C GLY A 104 22.64 -47.85 -3.61
N ILE A 105 21.35 -47.60 -3.84
CA ILE A 105 20.67 -47.79 -5.12
C ILE A 105 20.46 -46.47 -5.86
N ALA A 106 20.21 -46.56 -7.17
CA ALA A 106 19.87 -45.40 -7.98
C ALA A 106 18.44 -44.93 -7.68
N LEU A 107 18.24 -43.62 -7.52
CA LEU A 107 16.91 -43.03 -7.62
C LEU A 107 16.50 -42.88 -9.09
N THR A 108 15.19 -42.80 -9.33
CA THR A 108 14.66 -42.47 -10.65
C THR A 108 14.93 -41.00 -11.01
N ALA A 109 14.90 -40.66 -12.30
CA ALA A 109 15.10 -39.28 -12.75
C ALA A 109 14.07 -38.31 -12.15
N ALA A 110 12.81 -38.76 -11.94
CA ALA A 110 11.76 -37.96 -11.33
C ALA A 110 12.07 -37.67 -9.84
N GLU A 111 12.53 -38.66 -9.09
CA GLU A 111 12.90 -38.50 -7.68
C GLU A 111 14.12 -37.58 -7.51
N ILE A 112 15.10 -37.70 -8.40
CA ILE A 112 16.26 -36.79 -8.43
C ILE A 112 15.79 -35.36 -8.75
N ALA A 113 14.84 -35.19 -9.67
CA ALA A 113 14.25 -33.89 -9.99
C ALA A 113 13.52 -33.28 -8.79
N THR A 114 12.81 -34.09 -7.98
CA THR A 114 12.19 -33.65 -6.72
C THR A 114 13.23 -33.11 -5.73
N VAL A 115 14.34 -33.82 -5.53
CA VAL A 115 15.44 -33.34 -4.66
C VAL A 115 16.09 -32.08 -5.25
N ALA A 116 16.28 -32.02 -6.57
CA ALA A 116 16.85 -30.86 -7.24
C ALA A 116 15.96 -29.61 -7.11
N SER A 117 14.65 -29.74 -7.31
CA SER A 117 13.68 -28.65 -7.10
C SER A 117 13.76 -28.14 -5.67
N TRP A 118 13.73 -29.03 -4.68
CA TRP A 118 13.86 -28.65 -3.27
C TRP A 118 15.13 -27.82 -3.00
N VAL A 119 16.26 -28.17 -3.63
CA VAL A 119 17.50 -27.38 -3.50
C VAL A 119 17.35 -26.00 -4.13
N ASP A 120 16.80 -25.93 -5.33
CA ASP A 120 16.59 -24.68 -6.06
C ASP A 120 15.51 -23.78 -5.41
N ASP A 121 14.55 -24.37 -4.70
CA ASP A 121 13.48 -23.69 -3.93
C ASP A 121 13.96 -23.14 -2.57
N GLY A 122 15.27 -23.14 -2.31
CA GLY A 122 15.84 -22.61 -1.06
C GLY A 122 15.84 -23.62 0.10
N CYS A 123 15.72 -24.91 -0.21
CA CYS A 123 15.77 -26.01 0.76
C CYS A 123 14.76 -25.84 1.90
N PRO A 124 13.44 -25.69 1.66
CA PRO A 124 12.45 -25.50 2.73
C PRO A 124 12.47 -26.64 3.76
N GLY A 125 12.28 -26.30 5.05
CA GLY A 125 12.33 -27.22 6.18
C GLY A 125 11.07 -28.10 6.32
N GLU A 126 10.48 -28.16 7.52
CA GLU A 126 9.23 -28.89 7.74
C GLU A 126 8.00 -28.08 7.28
N SER A 127 6.94 -28.80 6.91
CA SER A 127 5.63 -28.19 6.67
C SER A 127 5.08 -27.64 7.98
N ARG A 128 4.82 -26.32 8.06
CA ARG A 128 4.22 -25.67 9.23
C ARG A 128 2.68 -25.73 9.23
N ALA A 129 2.11 -26.75 8.58
CA ALA A 129 0.67 -26.83 8.27
C ALA A 129 -0.24 -27.07 9.49
N SER A 130 0.30 -27.43 10.66
CA SER A 130 -0.47 -27.49 11.89
C SER A 130 0.29 -26.93 13.09
N LEU A 131 -0.22 -25.86 13.67
CA LEU A 131 0.17 -25.33 14.97
C LEU A 131 -0.92 -25.72 15.96
N SER A 132 -0.62 -26.62 16.90
CA SER A 132 -1.49 -26.91 18.03
C SER A 132 -1.15 -25.99 19.20
N THR A 133 -2.14 -25.24 19.68
CA THR A 133 -2.04 -24.42 20.89
C THR A 133 -2.64 -25.17 22.08
N GLU A 134 -1.83 -25.48 23.09
CA GLU A 134 -2.37 -25.85 24.41
C GLU A 134 -2.58 -24.55 25.20
N LEU A 135 -3.84 -24.31 25.60
CA LEU A 135 -4.23 -23.19 26.45
C LEU A 135 -4.47 -23.73 27.86
N ASP A 136 -3.54 -23.45 28.77
CA ASP A 136 -3.79 -23.64 30.19
C ASP A 136 -4.70 -22.53 30.70
N ALA A 137 -5.95 -22.89 30.94
CA ALA A 137 -6.95 -22.02 31.55
C ALA A 137 -6.65 -21.86 33.04
N GLY A 138 -5.76 -20.93 33.41
CA GLY A 138 -5.40 -20.74 34.82
C GLY A 138 -4.67 -19.46 35.23
N GLU A 139 -3.95 -18.77 34.34
CA GLU A 139 -3.28 -17.52 34.68
C GLU A 139 -3.60 -16.41 33.67
N ALA A 140 -3.64 -15.17 34.15
CA ALA A 140 -4.14 -14.00 33.40
C ALA A 140 -3.34 -13.65 32.13
N MET A 141 -2.27 -14.37 31.79
CA MET A 141 -1.60 -14.31 30.49
C MET A 141 -0.95 -15.65 30.12
N PRO A 142 -1.32 -16.31 29.01
CA PRO A 142 -0.57 -17.46 28.50
C PRO A 142 0.76 -16.99 27.91
N ARG A 143 1.87 -17.58 28.35
CA ARG A 143 3.20 -17.42 27.72
C ARG A 143 3.42 -18.58 26.75
N VAL A 144 3.82 -18.26 25.52
CA VAL A 144 4.26 -19.27 24.55
C VAL A 144 5.76 -19.43 24.69
N GLU A 145 6.21 -20.60 25.16
CA GLU A 145 7.61 -20.96 25.24
C GLU A 145 7.97 -21.82 24.01
N LEU A 146 8.83 -21.31 23.14
CA LEU A 146 9.38 -22.07 22.01
C LEU A 146 10.61 -22.85 22.50
N VAL A 147 10.47 -24.16 22.68
CA VAL A 147 11.58 -25.03 23.09
C VAL A 147 12.40 -25.45 21.86
N GLY A 148 13.73 -25.26 21.89
CA GLY A 148 14.66 -25.89 20.92
C GLY A 148 15.44 -24.98 19.96
N LEU A 149 15.38 -23.65 20.07
CA LEU A 149 16.18 -22.74 19.25
C LEU A 149 17.04 -21.81 20.11
N ALA A 150 18.37 -21.91 19.99
CA ALA A 150 19.31 -20.96 20.57
C ALA A 150 19.34 -19.67 19.73
N GLY A 151 18.34 -18.83 19.90
CA GLY A 151 18.24 -17.51 19.28
C GLY A 151 17.80 -16.45 20.29
N PRO A 152 17.98 -15.16 20.00
CA PRO A 152 17.49 -14.10 20.87
C PRO A 152 15.99 -14.27 21.12
N VAL A 153 15.60 -14.22 22.39
CA VAL A 153 14.21 -14.21 22.84
C VAL A 153 13.61 -12.90 22.37
N PHE A 154 12.83 -12.93 21.30
CA PHE A 154 12.00 -11.80 20.91
C PHE A 154 10.75 -11.82 21.78
N GLY A 155 10.51 -10.75 22.52
CA GLY A 155 9.22 -10.58 23.19
C GLY A 155 8.10 -10.66 22.14
N LEU A 156 7.06 -11.44 22.42
CA LEU A 156 5.79 -11.28 21.72
C LEU A 156 5.42 -9.79 21.80
N LEU A 157 5.15 -9.17 20.67
CA LEU A 157 4.55 -7.84 20.65
C LEU A 157 3.19 -7.96 21.33
N THR A 158 3.13 -7.75 22.65
CA THR A 158 1.88 -7.69 23.44
C THR A 158 1.20 -6.34 23.24
N GLY A 159 1.04 -5.94 21.99
CA GLY A 159 0.12 -4.91 21.57
C GLY A 159 -1.00 -5.60 20.82
N ASP A 160 -2.23 -5.50 21.34
CA ASP A 160 -3.41 -5.86 20.58
C ASP A 160 -3.36 -5.14 19.20
N PRO A 161 -3.58 -5.83 18.07
CA PRO A 161 -3.54 -5.18 16.75
C PRO A 161 -4.55 -4.03 16.62
N ASN A 162 -5.54 -3.97 17.51
CA ASN A 162 -6.52 -2.90 17.70
C ASN A 162 -6.34 -2.11 19.02
N ALA A 163 -5.24 -2.30 19.77
CA ALA A 163 -5.03 -1.55 21.01
C ALA A 163 -4.69 -0.10 20.70
N TYR A 164 -5.62 0.77 21.07
CA TYR A 164 -5.48 2.22 21.07
C TYR A 164 -4.59 2.64 22.25
N ARG A 165 -3.31 2.98 21.99
CA ARG A 165 -2.44 3.67 22.95
C ARG A 165 -2.25 5.09 22.45
N TYR A 166 -2.56 6.09 23.30
CA TYR A 166 -2.45 7.58 23.25
C TYR A 166 -1.57 8.33 24.30
N GLU A 167 -0.22 8.46 24.23
CA GLU A 167 0.62 9.46 24.95
C GLU A 167 1.91 9.90 24.20
N ARG A 168 2.63 9.05 23.42
CA ARG A 168 3.87 9.41 22.67
C ARG A 168 4.21 8.44 21.50
N GLY A 169 3.77 8.73 20.27
CA GLY A 169 4.30 8.09 19.05
C GLY A 169 3.38 7.05 18.41
N GLU A 170 2.13 7.43 18.20
CA GLU A 170 1.06 6.51 17.83
C GLU A 170 0.49 6.90 16.46
N PRO A 171 -0.18 5.97 15.75
CA PRO A 171 -0.60 6.21 14.38
C PRO A 171 -1.57 7.40 14.29
N VAL A 172 -1.16 8.43 13.57
CA VAL A 172 -2.02 9.55 13.20
C VAL A 172 -3.26 9.00 12.50
N GLN A 173 -4.42 9.13 13.13
CA GLN A 173 -5.67 8.60 12.60
C GLN A 173 -6.30 9.60 11.64
N ARG A 174 -6.39 9.20 10.37
CA ARG A 174 -7.20 9.92 9.37
C ARG A 174 -8.66 9.63 9.63
N MET A 175 -9.48 10.68 9.73
CA MET A 175 -10.91 10.54 9.96
C MET A 175 -11.70 10.57 8.65
N ASN A 176 -12.86 9.91 8.65
CA ASN A 176 -13.87 10.17 7.62
C ASN A 176 -14.34 11.63 7.78
N LEU A 177 -14.32 12.38 6.68
CA LEU A 177 -14.69 13.79 6.62
C LEU A 177 -16.11 14.05 7.14
N ASP A 178 -17.04 13.11 6.92
CA ASP A 178 -18.43 13.22 7.38
C ASP A 178 -18.60 13.00 8.89
N CYS A 179 -17.56 12.49 9.57
CA CYS A 179 -17.55 12.29 11.01
C CYS A 179 -16.77 13.39 11.75
N MET A 180 -16.19 14.35 11.02
CA MET A 180 -15.47 15.47 11.62
C MET A 180 -16.47 16.50 12.15
N THR A 181 -16.17 17.03 13.34
CA THR A 181 -16.90 18.16 13.92
C THR A 181 -16.58 19.47 13.16
N ASP A 182 -17.44 20.48 13.31
CA ASP A 182 -17.27 21.78 12.66
C ASP A 182 -15.89 22.41 12.95
N TRP A 183 -15.40 22.31 14.19
CA TRP A 183 -14.10 22.87 14.55
C TRP A 183 -12.94 22.13 13.85
N GLN A 184 -13.06 20.80 13.67
CA GLN A 184 -12.03 20.01 12.97
C GLN A 184 -12.01 20.37 11.48
N ILE A 185 -13.19 20.56 10.87
CA ILE A 185 -13.31 21.06 9.50
C ILE A 185 -12.72 22.47 9.38
N ASP A 186 -12.94 23.35 10.36
CA ASP A 186 -12.39 24.70 10.35
C ASP A 186 -10.86 24.72 10.50
N ARG A 187 -10.27 23.83 11.29
CA ARG A 187 -8.80 23.67 11.32
C ARG A 187 -8.26 23.16 9.99
N LEU A 188 -8.97 22.24 9.35
CA LEU A 188 -8.60 21.79 8.01
C LEU A 188 -8.66 22.93 7.00
N ARG A 189 -9.73 23.75 7.04
CA ARG A 189 -9.85 24.96 6.21
C ARG A 189 -8.69 25.93 6.46
N LEU A 190 -8.34 26.18 7.72
CA LEU A 190 -7.19 27.01 8.08
C LEU A 190 -5.88 26.47 7.49
N ALA A 191 -5.63 25.16 7.59
CA ALA A 191 -4.43 24.55 7.03
C ALA A 191 -4.36 24.72 5.50
N PHE A 192 -5.46 24.50 4.79
CA PHE A 192 -5.55 24.73 3.35
C PHE A 192 -5.33 26.20 2.96
N ARG A 193 -5.94 27.15 3.69
CA ARG A 193 -5.68 28.59 3.47
C ARG A 193 -4.20 28.91 3.59
N GLY A 194 -3.52 28.36 4.61
CA GLY A 194 -2.08 28.52 4.78
C GLY A 194 -1.28 28.01 3.57
N LEU A 195 -1.63 26.85 3.00
CA LEU A 195 -0.97 26.37 1.78
C LEU A 195 -1.22 27.29 0.56
N TYR A 196 -2.42 27.87 0.45
CA TYR A 196 -2.75 28.82 -0.61
C TYR A 196 -1.99 30.15 -0.47
N GLU A 197 -1.83 30.66 0.75
CA GLU A 197 -1.05 31.88 1.01
C GLU A 197 0.42 31.74 0.60
N LEU A 198 0.96 30.52 0.64
CA LEU A 198 2.31 30.21 0.17
C LEU A 198 2.43 30.24 -1.36
N ASN A 199 1.34 30.21 -2.14
CA ASN A 199 1.40 30.22 -3.61
C ASN A 199 2.07 31.49 -4.19
N LYS A 200 2.13 32.58 -3.41
CA LYS A 200 2.89 33.79 -3.79
C LYS A 200 4.42 33.58 -3.77
N TRP A 201 4.89 32.47 -3.23
CA TRP A 201 6.29 32.05 -3.18
C TRP A 201 6.48 30.78 -4.02
N PRO A 202 6.74 30.91 -5.34
CA PRO A 202 6.83 29.75 -6.24
C PRO A 202 7.89 28.73 -5.83
N GLU A 203 8.93 29.17 -5.14
CA GLU A 203 10.03 28.31 -4.66
C GLU A 203 9.72 27.60 -3.33
N ASP A 204 8.62 27.92 -2.64
CA ASP A 204 8.24 27.21 -1.42
C ASP A 204 7.62 25.86 -1.80
N ALA A 205 8.32 24.76 -1.51
CA ALA A 205 7.86 23.40 -1.83
C ALA A 205 6.52 23.04 -1.18
N ARG A 206 6.11 23.73 -0.11
CA ARG A 206 4.85 23.49 0.61
C ARG A 206 3.66 24.21 -0.01
N ASN A 207 3.87 25.13 -0.96
CA ASN A 207 2.73 25.81 -1.56
C ASN A 207 1.83 24.82 -2.30
N TYR A 208 0.53 25.11 -2.32
CA TYR A 208 -0.47 24.19 -2.86
C TYR A 208 -0.23 23.86 -4.34
N ASN A 209 0.19 24.84 -5.14
CA ASN A 209 0.44 24.64 -6.57
C ASN A 209 1.59 23.65 -6.81
N ASN A 210 2.69 23.77 -6.08
CA ASN A 210 3.82 22.85 -6.17
C ASN A 210 3.43 21.44 -5.74
N LEU A 211 2.70 21.32 -4.62
CA LEU A 211 2.18 20.03 -4.18
C LEU A 211 1.29 19.38 -5.25
N ALA A 212 0.37 20.13 -5.84
CA ALA A 212 -0.48 19.64 -6.93
C ALA A 212 0.31 19.23 -8.18
N LEU A 213 1.35 20.01 -8.54
CA LEU A 213 2.20 19.75 -9.69
C LEU A 213 3.04 18.47 -9.54
N ILE A 214 3.33 18.00 -8.33
CA ILE A 214 4.00 16.71 -8.10
C ILE A 214 3.18 15.59 -8.72
N HIS A 215 1.87 15.54 -8.47
CA HIS A 215 0.99 14.53 -9.07
C HIS A 215 0.87 14.74 -10.58
N GLN A 216 0.54 15.96 -10.99
CA GLN A 216 0.35 16.29 -12.40
C GLN A 216 1.54 15.91 -13.29
N ASN A 217 2.78 16.09 -12.80
CA ASN A 217 3.98 15.91 -13.61
C ASN A 217 4.68 14.57 -13.40
N HIS A 218 4.45 13.88 -12.27
CA HIS A 218 5.26 12.72 -11.89
C HIS A 218 4.45 11.47 -11.52
N CYS A 219 3.12 11.55 -11.44
CA CYS A 219 2.31 10.38 -11.16
C CYS A 219 2.18 9.47 -12.39
N GLN A 220 2.62 8.22 -12.24
CA GLN A 220 2.40 7.17 -13.24
C GLN A 220 1.17 6.33 -12.86
N HIS A 221 0.13 6.42 -13.69
CA HIS A 221 -1.09 5.62 -13.55
C HIS A 221 -0.91 4.25 -14.24
N GLY A 222 -1.54 3.20 -13.70
CA GLY A 222 -1.53 1.86 -14.32
C GLY A 222 -0.25 1.04 -14.09
N TRP A 223 0.54 1.36 -13.06
CA TRP A 223 1.81 0.71 -12.74
C TRP A 223 1.78 0.04 -11.35
N GLU A 224 2.61 -0.97 -11.07
CA GLU A 224 2.56 -1.70 -9.77
C GLU A 224 2.87 -0.83 -8.55
N ARG A 225 3.53 0.32 -8.76
CA ARG A 225 3.83 1.28 -7.68
C ARG A 225 2.78 2.37 -7.51
N PHE A 226 1.63 2.27 -8.19
CA PHE A 226 0.55 3.24 -8.08
C PHE A 226 0.15 3.51 -6.62
N LEU A 227 -0.14 2.47 -5.84
CA LEU A 227 -0.55 2.62 -4.44
C LEU A 227 0.58 3.15 -3.53
N PRO A 228 1.80 2.60 -3.55
CA PRO A 228 2.93 3.18 -2.81
C PRO A 228 3.21 4.65 -3.13
N TRP A 229 3.17 5.04 -4.40
CA TRP A 229 3.43 6.42 -4.83
C TRP A 229 2.42 7.39 -4.21
N HIS A 230 1.12 7.09 -4.30
CA HIS A 230 0.07 7.94 -3.73
C HIS A 230 0.11 7.96 -2.21
N ARG A 231 0.52 6.86 -1.57
CA ARG A 231 0.68 6.81 -0.11
C ARG A 231 1.73 7.79 0.37
N VAL A 232 2.88 7.87 -0.32
CA VAL A 232 3.95 8.84 0.00
C VAL A 232 3.48 10.26 -0.33
N TYR A 233 2.84 10.47 -1.48
CA TYR A 233 2.29 11.77 -1.85
C TYR A 233 1.34 12.33 -0.79
N LEU A 234 0.38 11.53 -0.32
CA LEU A 234 -0.55 11.94 0.74
C LEU A 234 0.13 12.16 2.09
N TYR A 235 1.21 11.43 2.39
CA TYR A 235 2.01 11.66 3.59
C TYR A 235 2.70 13.03 3.54
N GLU A 236 3.38 13.36 2.45
CA GLU A 236 4.04 14.66 2.29
C GLU A 236 3.03 15.83 2.26
N PHE A 237 1.88 15.62 1.62
CA PHE A 237 0.80 16.62 1.63
C PHE A 237 0.27 16.86 3.05
N GLU A 238 0.07 15.80 3.84
CA GLU A 238 -0.32 15.91 5.24
C GLU A 238 0.75 16.63 6.08
N LYS A 239 2.04 16.37 5.83
CA LYS A 239 3.14 17.10 6.49
C LYS A 239 3.13 18.59 6.17
N ALA A 240 2.83 18.97 4.95
CA ALA A 240 2.68 20.38 4.58
C ALA A 240 1.53 21.05 5.35
N LEU A 241 0.39 20.38 5.49
CA LEU A 241 -0.73 20.87 6.30
C LEU A 241 -0.37 20.99 7.78
N GLN A 242 0.32 19.98 8.34
CA GLN A 242 0.76 19.96 9.73
C GLN A 242 1.78 21.06 10.04
N ALA A 243 2.55 21.53 9.04
CA ALA A 243 3.42 22.68 9.20
C ALA A 243 2.65 24.00 9.43
N ILE A 244 1.38 24.07 9.03
CA ILE A 244 0.48 25.20 9.30
C ILE A 244 -0.35 24.94 10.55
N CYS A 245 -0.95 23.76 10.68
CA CYS A 245 -1.78 23.35 11.81
C CYS A 245 -1.39 21.95 12.28
N PRO A 246 -0.52 21.80 13.31
CA PRO A 246 0.06 20.51 13.70
C PRO A 246 -0.95 19.40 14.03
N ASP A 247 -2.15 19.77 14.48
CA ASP A 247 -3.19 18.84 14.91
C ASP A 247 -4.06 18.30 13.75
N VAL A 248 -3.82 18.72 12.50
CA VAL A 248 -4.62 18.22 11.36
C VAL A 248 -4.02 16.94 10.78
N THR A 249 -4.92 16.07 10.34
CA THR A 249 -4.61 14.87 9.58
C THR A 249 -5.33 14.97 8.24
N MET A 250 -4.81 14.34 7.19
CA MET A 250 -5.55 14.29 5.94
C MET A 250 -6.80 13.41 6.13
N PRO A 251 -8.02 13.93 6.03
CA PRO A 251 -9.19 13.07 6.14
C PRO A 251 -9.35 12.25 4.86
N TYR A 252 -10.16 11.21 4.94
CA TYR A 252 -10.69 10.53 3.77
C TYR A 252 -12.18 10.82 3.66
N TRP A 253 -12.71 10.70 2.44
CA TRP A 253 -14.13 10.75 2.20
C TRP A 253 -14.55 9.40 1.63
N ASP A 254 -15.43 8.71 2.33
CA ASP A 254 -15.99 7.44 1.88
C ASP A 254 -17.18 7.69 0.95
N PHE A 255 -16.89 7.77 -0.35
CA PHE A 255 -17.88 7.96 -1.40
C PHE A 255 -18.78 6.74 -1.63
N THR A 256 -18.55 5.61 -0.94
CA THR A 256 -19.36 4.39 -1.05
C THR A 256 -20.54 4.36 -0.06
N MET A 257 -20.58 5.29 0.90
CA MET A 257 -21.66 5.35 1.87
C MET A 257 -23.01 5.64 1.21
N ALA A 258 -24.07 5.02 1.72
CA ALA A 258 -25.44 5.14 1.20
C ALA A 258 -26.01 6.58 1.20
N ALA A 259 -25.41 7.50 1.96
CA ALA A 259 -25.76 8.91 1.92
C ALA A 259 -25.35 9.60 0.61
N TYR A 260 -24.44 8.98 -0.15
CA TYR A 260 -23.99 9.47 -1.44
C TYR A 260 -24.78 8.84 -2.58
N HIS A 261 -25.34 9.70 -3.42
CA HIS A 261 -26.12 9.36 -4.61
C HIS A 261 -25.42 9.87 -5.86
N PRO A 262 -24.28 9.25 -6.26
CA PRO A 262 -23.59 9.69 -7.46
C PRO A 262 -24.55 9.72 -8.65
N GLU A 263 -25.39 8.71 -8.85
CA GLU A 263 -26.38 8.64 -9.93
C GLU A 263 -27.31 9.87 -10.08
N GLN A 264 -27.46 10.70 -9.05
CA GLN A 264 -28.26 11.94 -9.04
C GLN A 264 -27.39 13.18 -8.70
N PRO A 265 -26.46 13.59 -9.58
CA PRO A 265 -25.54 14.69 -9.30
C PRO A 265 -26.22 16.04 -9.00
N GLU A 266 -27.43 16.26 -9.52
CA GLU A 266 -28.25 17.46 -9.33
C GLU A 266 -28.77 17.65 -7.89
N THR A 267 -28.75 16.62 -7.06
CA THR A 267 -29.16 16.72 -5.65
C THR A 267 -28.03 17.25 -4.76
N GLY A 268 -26.80 17.31 -5.27
CA GLY A 268 -25.61 17.68 -4.49
C GLY A 268 -25.14 16.60 -3.52
N GLN A 269 -25.90 15.51 -3.35
CA GLN A 269 -25.58 14.36 -2.50
C GLN A 269 -24.48 13.48 -3.10
N ARG A 270 -23.63 14.05 -3.95
CA ARG A 270 -22.46 13.39 -4.51
C ARG A 270 -21.20 13.87 -3.83
N ILE A 271 -21.18 15.01 -3.13
CA ILE A 271 -20.00 15.51 -2.43
C ILE A 271 -20.31 15.75 -0.95
N PRO A 272 -19.30 15.68 -0.06
CA PRO A 272 -19.46 16.05 1.34
C PRO A 272 -19.92 17.49 1.49
N GLN A 273 -20.78 17.76 2.48
CA GLN A 273 -21.23 19.12 2.79
C GLN A 273 -20.06 20.07 3.08
N SER A 274 -18.98 19.56 3.67
CA SER A 274 -17.76 20.31 3.96
C SER A 274 -17.03 20.83 2.71
N PHE A 275 -17.32 20.31 1.51
CA PHE A 275 -16.81 20.80 0.23
C PHE A 275 -17.74 21.77 -0.49
N MET A 276 -18.94 22.02 0.03
CA MET A 276 -19.91 22.96 -0.57
C MET A 276 -19.51 24.41 -0.27
N CYS A 277 -19.82 25.34 -1.17
CA CYS A 277 -19.57 26.77 -0.93
C CYS A 277 -20.73 27.41 -0.17
N PHE A 278 -20.44 28.49 0.54
CA PHE A 278 -21.41 29.30 1.27
C PHE A 278 -20.89 30.72 1.46
N LEU A 279 -21.79 31.67 1.68
CA LEU A 279 -21.43 33.03 2.10
C LEU A 279 -21.37 33.13 3.61
N THR A 280 -20.41 33.90 4.12
CA THR A 280 -20.37 34.33 5.52
C THR A 280 -20.94 35.74 5.65
N GLU A 281 -21.31 36.14 6.87
CA GLU A 281 -21.68 37.53 7.16
C GLU A 281 -20.58 38.53 6.75
N ALA A 282 -19.32 38.15 6.94
CA ALA A 282 -18.16 38.97 6.58
C ALA A 282 -17.95 39.10 5.06
N ALA A 283 -18.54 38.22 4.25
CA ALA A 283 -18.41 38.29 2.79
C ALA A 283 -19.14 39.49 2.18
N LEU A 284 -20.27 39.91 2.75
CA LEU A 284 -21.09 40.98 2.16
C LEU A 284 -20.36 42.34 2.14
N PRO A 285 -19.71 42.80 3.24
CA PRO A 285 -18.91 44.01 3.21
C PRO A 285 -17.75 43.97 2.20
N GLU A 286 -17.07 42.83 2.05
CA GLU A 286 -15.97 42.69 1.08
C GLU A 286 -16.48 42.74 -0.37
N LEU A 287 -17.66 42.18 -0.65
CA LEU A 287 -18.30 42.32 -1.96
C LEU A 287 -18.68 43.78 -2.25
N VAL A 288 -19.19 44.52 -1.26
CA VAL A 288 -19.49 45.96 -1.42
C VAL A 288 -18.22 46.75 -1.73
N LYS A 289 -17.14 46.48 -1.00
CA LYS A 289 -15.83 47.08 -1.25
C LYS A 289 -15.29 46.73 -2.65
N ALA A 290 -15.58 45.55 -3.16
CA ALA A 290 -15.25 45.14 -4.53
C ALA A 290 -16.13 45.81 -5.60
N GLY A 291 -17.20 46.51 -5.21
CA GLY A 291 -18.09 47.25 -6.12
C GLY A 291 -19.52 46.72 -6.22
N LEU A 292 -19.92 45.76 -5.37
CA LEU A 292 -21.31 45.32 -5.29
C LEU A 292 -22.19 46.44 -4.71
N PRO A 293 -23.32 46.81 -5.34
CA PRO A 293 -24.25 47.77 -4.76
C PRO A 293 -24.77 47.33 -3.39
N ALA A 294 -24.89 48.28 -2.45
CA ALA A 294 -25.25 47.97 -1.07
C ALA A 294 -26.66 47.37 -0.92
N ASP A 295 -27.60 47.76 -1.79
CA ASP A 295 -28.94 47.17 -1.88
C ASP A 295 -28.89 45.71 -2.33
N GLN A 296 -28.01 45.39 -3.28
CA GLN A 296 -27.81 44.01 -3.73
C GLN A 296 -27.09 43.18 -2.67
N ALA A 297 -26.10 43.73 -1.96
CA ALA A 297 -25.49 43.06 -0.82
C ALA A 297 -26.53 42.72 0.26
N LYS A 298 -27.49 43.61 0.53
CA LYS A 298 -28.61 43.35 1.44
C LYS A 298 -29.54 42.25 0.92
N ALA A 299 -29.78 42.20 -0.39
CA ALA A 299 -30.58 41.14 -1.01
C ALA A 299 -29.94 39.74 -0.90
N LEU A 300 -28.61 39.66 -0.72
CA LEU A 300 -27.89 38.40 -0.49
C LEU A 300 -27.94 37.90 0.95
N GLN A 301 -28.39 38.71 1.92
CA GLN A 301 -28.46 38.33 3.33
C GLN A 301 -29.14 36.95 3.57
N PRO A 302 -30.25 36.60 2.90
CA PRO A 302 -30.88 35.30 3.10
C PRO A 302 -30.03 34.11 2.65
N LEU A 303 -29.03 34.32 1.78
CA LEU A 303 -28.14 33.27 1.27
C LEU A 303 -26.94 33.02 2.20
N VAL A 304 -26.70 33.88 3.19
CA VAL A 304 -25.62 33.69 4.16
C VAL A 304 -25.86 32.39 4.94
N GLY A 305 -24.82 31.55 5.03
CA GLY A 305 -24.88 30.23 5.67
C GLY A 305 -25.59 29.13 4.86
N GLN A 306 -26.23 29.45 3.73
CA GLN A 306 -26.74 28.42 2.82
C GLN A 306 -25.59 27.76 2.05
N THR A 307 -25.63 26.45 1.93
CA THR A 307 -24.61 25.66 1.22
C THR A 307 -25.03 25.34 -0.21
N PHE A 308 -24.09 25.48 -1.14
CA PHE A 308 -24.28 25.19 -2.57
C PHE A 308 -23.21 24.22 -3.05
N TYR A 309 -23.63 23.17 -3.76
CA TYR A 309 -22.73 22.11 -4.22
C TYR A 309 -21.96 22.46 -5.50
N SER A 310 -22.33 23.56 -6.18
CA SER A 310 -21.64 24.06 -7.36
C SER A 310 -21.68 25.59 -7.42
N GLN A 311 -20.76 26.19 -8.17
CA GLN A 311 -20.83 27.63 -8.45
C GLN A 311 -22.10 28.01 -9.22
N ASP A 312 -22.62 27.12 -10.06
CA ASP A 312 -23.78 27.40 -10.91
C ASP A 312 -25.05 27.50 -10.08
N THR A 313 -25.23 26.60 -9.10
CA THR A 313 -26.35 26.67 -8.15
C THR A 313 -26.26 27.91 -7.26
N PHE A 314 -25.06 28.26 -6.81
CA PHE A 314 -24.82 29.51 -6.08
C PHE A 314 -25.18 30.75 -6.92
N PHE A 315 -24.65 30.87 -8.13
CA PHE A 315 -24.92 32.04 -8.98
C PHE A 315 -26.38 32.10 -9.45
N ALA A 316 -27.06 30.96 -9.62
CA ALA A 316 -28.49 30.93 -9.86
C ALA A 316 -29.27 31.52 -8.67
N ALA A 317 -28.91 31.17 -7.43
CA ALA A 317 -29.52 31.75 -6.23
C ALA A 317 -29.22 33.25 -6.09
N VAL A 318 -27.98 33.68 -6.38
CA VAL A 318 -27.59 35.09 -6.42
C VAL A 318 -28.42 35.87 -7.44
N LYS A 319 -28.61 35.32 -8.64
CA LYS A 319 -29.43 35.91 -9.70
C LYS A 319 -30.90 36.00 -9.30
N ALA A 320 -31.44 34.98 -8.63
CA ALA A 320 -32.79 35.00 -8.10
C ALA A 320 -32.98 36.07 -7.01
N ALA A 321 -31.97 36.29 -6.15
CA ALA A 321 -32.03 37.27 -5.08
C ALA A 321 -31.84 38.71 -5.55
N THR A 322 -30.94 38.94 -6.51
CA THR A 322 -30.52 40.29 -6.94
C THR A 322 -31.15 40.74 -8.26
N GLY A 323 -31.67 39.81 -9.06
CA GLY A 323 -32.09 40.06 -10.44
C GLY A 323 -30.93 40.21 -11.43
N VAL A 324 -29.68 40.11 -10.98
CA VAL A 324 -28.47 40.34 -11.79
C VAL A 324 -27.69 39.05 -11.99
N ASP A 325 -27.26 38.81 -13.22
CA ASP A 325 -26.44 37.65 -13.56
C ASP A 325 -24.96 37.89 -13.21
N TYR A 326 -24.56 37.48 -12.01
CA TYR A 326 -23.17 37.58 -11.56
C TYR A 326 -22.25 36.47 -12.06
N ALA A 327 -22.78 35.45 -12.76
CA ALA A 327 -21.97 34.36 -13.30
C ALA A 327 -21.11 34.79 -14.49
N THR A 328 -21.51 35.85 -15.20
CA THR A 328 -20.79 36.43 -16.36
C THR A 328 -20.30 37.86 -16.11
N ASN A 329 -20.59 38.41 -14.93
CA ASN A 329 -20.27 39.78 -14.54
C ASN A 329 -18.78 39.94 -14.18
N PRO A 330 -18.17 41.13 -14.35
CA PRO A 330 -16.82 41.42 -13.85
C PRO A 330 -16.61 41.11 -12.36
N LEU A 331 -17.64 41.27 -11.52
CA LEU A 331 -17.61 40.94 -10.09
C LEU A 331 -17.61 39.44 -9.78
N ARG A 332 -17.76 38.57 -10.79
CA ARG A 332 -17.69 37.10 -10.61
C ARG A 332 -16.46 36.69 -9.82
N ARG A 333 -15.30 37.32 -10.10
CA ARG A 333 -14.05 37.00 -9.40
C ARG A 333 -14.15 37.30 -7.90
N ALA A 334 -14.72 38.45 -7.52
CA ALA A 334 -14.91 38.82 -6.12
C ALA A 334 -15.83 37.84 -5.38
N PHE A 335 -16.90 37.36 -6.05
CA PHE A 335 -17.74 36.29 -5.51
C PHE A 335 -16.95 35.00 -5.27
N LEU A 336 -16.14 34.56 -6.24
CA LEU A 336 -15.31 33.36 -6.07
C LEU A 336 -14.30 33.53 -4.93
N ASP A 337 -13.69 34.70 -4.80
CA ASP A 337 -12.71 34.98 -3.76
C ASP A 337 -13.35 34.91 -2.35
N VAL A 338 -14.54 35.49 -2.14
CA VAL A 338 -15.22 35.39 -0.83
C VAL A 338 -15.72 33.98 -0.52
N LEU A 339 -16.09 33.19 -1.53
CA LEU A 339 -16.46 31.77 -1.35
C LEU A 339 -15.25 30.89 -0.98
N LEU A 340 -14.10 31.12 -1.61
CA LEU A 340 -12.84 30.44 -1.27
C LEU A 340 -12.36 30.83 0.13
N GLU A 341 -12.54 32.09 0.52
CA GLU A 341 -12.23 32.57 1.87
C GLU A 341 -13.12 31.89 2.92
N ALA A 342 -14.44 31.83 2.66
CA ALA A 342 -15.41 31.15 3.49
C ALA A 342 -15.09 29.66 3.64
N ASN A 343 -14.81 28.98 2.53
CA ASN A 343 -14.49 27.56 2.52
C ASN A 343 -13.34 27.23 1.57
N SER A 344 -12.13 27.12 2.11
CA SER A 344 -10.93 26.74 1.36
C SER A 344 -10.90 25.29 0.89
N LEU A 345 -11.87 24.45 1.29
CA LEU A 345 -12.01 23.07 0.78
C LEU A 345 -12.87 23.01 -0.49
N TRP A 346 -13.64 24.06 -0.74
CA TRP A 346 -14.41 24.22 -1.96
C TRP A 346 -13.51 24.63 -3.13
N TYR A 347 -13.88 24.22 -4.34
CA TYR A 347 -13.22 24.64 -5.57
C TYR A 347 -14.28 24.85 -6.67
N PRO A 348 -14.25 25.98 -7.41
CA PRO A 348 -15.31 26.30 -8.38
C PRO A 348 -15.40 25.32 -9.53
N LEU A 349 -14.30 24.66 -9.87
CA LEU A 349 -14.24 23.64 -10.93
C LEU A 349 -14.22 22.22 -10.35
N ARG A 350 -14.79 22.01 -9.16
CA ARG A 350 -15.04 20.67 -8.63
C ARG A 350 -16.31 20.12 -9.27
N TYR A 351 -16.27 18.88 -9.78
CA TYR A 351 -17.48 18.17 -10.22
C TYR A 351 -18.53 18.10 -9.08
N PRO A 352 -19.84 18.35 -9.32
CA PRO A 352 -20.52 18.42 -10.62
C PRO A 352 -20.49 19.77 -11.33
N GLY A 353 -19.66 20.72 -10.89
CA GLY A 353 -19.55 22.05 -11.51
C GLY A 353 -19.39 22.00 -13.03
N GLU A 354 -20.01 22.98 -13.69
CA GLU A 354 -19.94 23.12 -15.14
C GLU A 354 -18.82 24.08 -15.55
N TYR A 355 -18.28 23.84 -16.73
CA TYR A 355 -17.36 24.71 -17.44
C TYR A 355 -17.82 24.81 -18.90
N ASN A 356 -18.07 26.03 -19.38
CA ASN A 356 -18.58 26.29 -20.73
C ASN A 356 -19.90 25.54 -21.09
N GLY A 357 -20.81 25.40 -20.13
CA GLY A 357 -22.11 24.74 -20.35
C GLY A 357 -22.03 23.22 -20.52
N GLN A 358 -20.90 22.62 -20.13
CA GLN A 358 -20.72 21.18 -20.01
C GLN A 358 -20.26 20.86 -18.59
N THR A 359 -20.63 19.70 -18.06
CA THR A 359 -20.05 19.23 -16.79
C THR A 359 -18.54 19.04 -16.97
N ILE A 360 -17.76 19.27 -15.92
CA ILE A 360 -16.30 19.12 -15.99
C ILE A 360 -15.86 17.71 -16.44
N ASN A 361 -16.67 16.67 -16.17
CA ASN A 361 -16.42 15.33 -16.69
C ASN A 361 -16.53 15.25 -18.22
N GLN A 362 -17.46 15.99 -18.82
CA GLN A 362 -17.64 16.05 -20.27
C GLN A 362 -16.54 16.88 -20.94
N ALA A 363 -16.07 17.95 -20.29
CA ALA A 363 -15.07 18.85 -20.85
C ALA A 363 -13.62 18.40 -20.63
N ILE A 364 -13.31 17.69 -19.53
CA ILE A 364 -11.93 17.42 -19.07
C ILE A 364 -11.69 15.93 -18.75
N HIS A 365 -12.60 15.01 -19.08
CA HIS A 365 -12.47 13.57 -18.80
C HIS A 365 -12.13 13.25 -17.32
N TYR A 366 -12.80 13.90 -16.38
CA TYR A 366 -12.71 13.50 -14.98
C TYR A 366 -13.43 12.15 -14.78
N HIS A 367 -12.70 11.14 -14.31
CA HIS A 367 -13.30 9.90 -13.82
C HIS A 367 -13.76 10.14 -12.38
N TYR A 368 -15.07 10.26 -12.19
CA TYR A 368 -15.60 10.20 -10.84
C TYR A 368 -15.46 8.75 -10.31
N PRO A 369 -15.05 8.54 -9.05
CA PRO A 369 -14.93 7.20 -8.49
C PRO A 369 -16.23 6.42 -8.65
N THR A 370 -16.20 5.30 -9.36
CA THR A 370 -17.30 4.35 -9.41
C THR A 370 -16.95 3.19 -8.49
N ALA A 371 -17.86 2.83 -7.58
CA ALA A 371 -17.72 1.66 -6.73
C ALA A 371 -17.68 0.37 -7.55
#